data_AF-A0A9W8NS90-F1
#
_entry.id   AF-A0A9W8NS90-F1
#
_cell.length_a   1.000
_cell.length_b   1.000
_cell.length_c   1.000
_cell.angle_alpha   90.00
_cell.angle_beta   90.00
_cell.angle_gamma   90.00
#
_symmetry.space_group_name_H-M   'P 1'
#
loop_
_entity.id
_entity.type
_entity.pdbx_description
1 polymer ?
#
loop_
_entity_poly.entity_id
_entity_poly.type
_entity_poly.pdbx_seq_one_letter_code
_entity_poly.pdbx_strand_id
1 'polypeptide(L)'
;MTFSSLVTLFFLLTTCCLAFARLFGLFFIQCTPLSITISPFRLSKGSRRLAVGETRISFHFPRRNRPQWATISIYNINYRSTSSQHFTIAEASLAVLFPFSILNNTTSRPAPMSVSLDDFRLRIPSSQNTPSWVVALRRNILYTILNEETRRLDQFRLKTIFSTLEMQRRDGSEGDNSEVVKDESRITHHSSQWHIYNRATSRLYQFGRLSAQLRRTWKDDSGTFTLIAGDCHWVRQSQNSEEDSLHFNYSPNYLYNQILTMISFIRRVPAMLHTLYIRPKAIYSISYFVDIHISRTDITFDCFHISDAEPLRHGAELLRRNLQNGIGPMVGIHFI
;
A
#
# COMPACT_ATOMS: atom_id res chain seq x y z
N MET A 1 -12.06 -15.01 -33.43
CA MET A 1 -10.89 -14.80 -32.54
C MET A 1 -10.88 -13.33 -32.14
N THR A 2 -10.96 -13.00 -30.85
CA THR A 2 -10.95 -11.59 -30.43
C THR A 2 -9.51 -11.07 -30.42
N PHE A 3 -9.33 -9.76 -30.61
CA PHE A 3 -8.01 -9.11 -30.56
C PHE A 3 -7.21 -9.49 -29.29
N SER A 4 -7.91 -9.61 -28.16
CA SER A 4 -7.36 -10.10 -26.89
C SER A 4 -6.71 -11.49 -27.02
N SER A 5 -7.36 -12.45 -27.71
CA SER A 5 -6.83 -13.80 -27.91
C SER A 5 -5.52 -13.81 -28.71
N LEU A 6 -5.41 -12.93 -29.71
CA LEU A 6 -4.26 -12.85 -30.59
C LEU A 6 -3.05 -12.22 -29.87
N VAL A 7 -3.29 -11.17 -29.07
CA VAL A 7 -2.28 -10.57 -28.18
C VAL A 7 -1.79 -11.59 -27.16
N THR A 8 -2.69 -12.37 -26.55
CA THR A 8 -2.28 -13.42 -25.59
C THR A 8 -1.48 -14.55 -26.24
N LEU A 9 -1.82 -14.96 -27.46
CA LEU A 9 -1.09 -15.99 -28.19
C LEU A 9 0.33 -15.52 -28.53
N PHE A 10 0.47 -14.29 -29.04
CA PHE A 10 1.77 -13.70 -29.35
C PHE A 10 2.66 -13.58 -28.11
N PHE A 11 2.08 -13.13 -26.99
CA PHE A 11 2.78 -13.03 -25.71
C PHE A 11 3.19 -14.41 -25.17
N LEU A 12 2.35 -15.43 -25.32
CA LEU A 12 2.66 -16.81 -24.93
C LEU A 12 3.76 -17.42 -25.81
N LEU A 13 3.71 -17.19 -27.12
CA LEU A 13 4.73 -17.69 -28.05
C LEU A 13 6.09 -17.05 -27.77
N THR A 14 6.14 -15.72 -27.62
CA THR A 14 7.38 -14.99 -27.32
C THR A 14 7.97 -15.37 -25.96
N THR A 15 7.15 -15.51 -24.93
CA THR A 15 7.61 -15.97 -23.62
C THR A 15 8.10 -17.43 -23.64
N CYS A 16 7.43 -18.33 -24.37
CA CYS A 16 7.90 -19.71 -24.57
C CYS A 16 9.23 -19.75 -25.33
N CYS A 17 9.37 -19.01 -26.42
CA CYS A 17 10.62 -18.95 -27.19
C CYS A 17 11.78 -18.42 -26.35
N LEU A 18 11.57 -17.35 -25.57
CA LEU A 18 12.58 -16.81 -24.66
C LEU A 18 12.94 -17.79 -23.54
N ALA A 19 11.95 -18.49 -22.97
CA ALA A 19 12.18 -19.50 -21.94
C ALA A 19 12.99 -20.69 -22.50
N PHE A 20 12.62 -21.18 -23.68
CA PHE A 20 13.31 -22.30 -24.34
C PHE A 20 14.75 -21.93 -24.67
N ALA A 21 14.98 -20.79 -25.34
CA ALA A 21 16.32 -20.36 -25.70
C ALA A 21 17.22 -20.08 -24.47
N ARG A 22 16.64 -19.68 -23.34
CA ARG A 22 17.37 -19.62 -22.05
C ARG A 22 17.74 -21.01 -21.54
N LEU A 23 16.82 -21.98 -21.62
CA LEU A 23 17.00 -23.34 -21.12
C LEU A 23 18.12 -24.08 -21.87
N PHE A 24 18.30 -23.78 -23.16
CA PHE A 24 19.36 -24.34 -24.00
C PHE A 24 20.66 -23.52 -24.02
N GLY A 25 20.77 -22.47 -23.18
CA GLY A 25 22.00 -21.67 -23.09
C GLY A 25 22.36 -20.90 -24.38
N LEU A 26 21.40 -20.72 -25.29
CA LEU A 26 21.62 -20.17 -26.64
C LEU A 26 21.85 -18.65 -26.68
N PHE A 27 21.86 -17.96 -25.53
CA PHE A 27 22.03 -16.51 -25.46
C PHE A 27 23.31 -16.10 -24.72
N PHE A 28 24.37 -15.84 -25.50
CA PHE A 28 25.50 -14.97 -25.14
C PHE A 28 25.37 -13.57 -25.79
N ILE A 29 24.15 -13.13 -26.11
CA ILE A 29 23.95 -11.79 -26.66
C ILE A 29 23.94 -10.80 -25.50
N GLN A 30 24.97 -9.95 -25.43
CA GLN A 30 24.98 -8.76 -24.58
C GLN A 30 23.99 -7.73 -25.13
N CYS A 31 22.70 -7.99 -24.98
CA CYS A 31 21.68 -6.98 -25.23
C CYS A 31 21.77 -5.93 -24.12
N THR A 32 22.21 -4.72 -24.47
CA THR A 32 22.06 -3.56 -23.60
C THR A 32 20.58 -3.38 -23.25
N PRO A 33 20.24 -3.10 -21.99
CA PRO A 33 18.83 -2.97 -21.59
C PRO A 33 18.17 -1.88 -22.42
N LEU A 34 17.10 -2.25 -23.13
CA LEU A 34 16.27 -1.28 -23.83
C LEU A 34 15.60 -0.42 -22.75
N SER A 35 15.88 0.88 -22.78
CA SER A 35 15.26 1.84 -21.86
C SER A 35 14.57 2.92 -22.68
N ILE A 36 13.34 3.25 -22.26
CA ILE A 36 12.52 4.29 -22.86
C ILE A 36 12.31 5.33 -21.77
N THR A 37 12.73 6.56 -22.04
CA THR A 37 12.49 7.71 -21.16
C THR A 37 11.46 8.62 -21.80
N ILE A 38 10.41 8.93 -21.05
CA ILE A 38 9.36 9.87 -21.43
C ILE A 38 9.58 11.14 -20.63
N SER A 39 9.71 12.26 -21.35
CA SER A 39 9.92 13.59 -20.78
C SER A 39 8.78 14.03 -19.86
N PRO A 40 9.04 15.02 -18.98
CA PRO A 40 8.03 15.58 -18.10
C PRO A 40 6.77 16.02 -18.82
N PHE A 41 5.62 15.74 -18.21
CA PHE A 41 4.34 16.16 -18.74
C PHE A 41 3.39 16.60 -17.63
N ARG A 42 2.43 17.45 -18.01
CA ARG A 42 1.41 17.97 -17.11
C ARG A 42 0.05 17.76 -17.75
N LEU A 43 -0.88 17.20 -16.98
CA LEU A 43 -2.26 17.00 -17.36
C LEU A 43 -3.16 17.81 -16.42
N SER A 44 -4.05 18.60 -16.99
CA SER A 44 -5.06 19.33 -16.23
C SER A 44 -6.44 19.00 -16.78
N LYS A 45 -7.36 18.59 -15.89
CA LYS A 45 -8.77 18.34 -16.24
C LYS A 45 -9.66 18.90 -15.13
N GLY A 46 -10.36 20.00 -15.41
CA GLY A 46 -11.18 20.70 -14.42
C GLY A 46 -10.36 21.15 -13.21
N SER A 47 -10.80 20.76 -12.01
CA SER A 47 -10.13 21.05 -10.73
C SER A 47 -8.94 20.13 -10.40
N ARG A 48 -8.59 19.20 -11.30
CA ARG A 48 -7.54 18.20 -11.07
C ARG A 48 -6.32 18.53 -11.93
N ARG A 49 -5.15 18.57 -11.30
CA ARG A 49 -3.86 18.78 -11.95
C ARG A 49 -2.93 17.64 -11.57
N LEU A 50 -2.36 16.98 -12.57
CA LEU A 50 -1.34 15.95 -12.43
C LEU A 50 -0.09 16.42 -13.15
N ALA A 51 1.01 16.54 -12.42
CA ALA A 51 2.33 16.75 -12.99
C ALA A 51 3.16 15.49 -12.76
N VAL A 52 3.87 15.06 -13.80
CA VAL A 52 4.78 13.91 -13.77
C VAL A 52 6.13 14.38 -14.27
N GLY A 53 7.20 14.07 -13.52
CA GLY A 53 8.56 14.49 -13.79
C GLY A 53 9.23 13.69 -14.90
N GLU A 54 9.70 12.47 -14.63
CA GLU A 54 10.30 11.60 -15.65
C GLU A 54 9.63 10.24 -15.54
N THR A 55 9.31 9.60 -16.67
CA THR A 55 8.90 8.21 -16.68
C THR A 55 9.95 7.39 -17.41
N ARG A 56 10.54 6.41 -16.73
CA ARG A 56 11.52 5.49 -17.29
C ARG A 56 10.95 4.09 -17.32
N ILE A 57 11.01 3.46 -18.50
CA ILE A 57 10.66 2.07 -18.70
C ILE A 57 11.94 1.34 -19.04
N SER A 58 12.39 0.42 -18.19
CA SER A 58 13.59 -0.39 -18.41
C SER A 58 13.19 -1.84 -18.58
N PHE A 59 13.59 -2.44 -19.70
CA PHE A 59 13.43 -3.87 -19.91
C PHE A 59 14.65 -4.62 -19.41
N HIS A 60 14.39 -5.74 -18.74
CA HIS A 60 15.42 -6.55 -18.10
C HIS A 60 15.31 -7.99 -18.57
N PHE A 61 16.47 -8.62 -18.77
CA PHE A 61 16.52 -10.07 -18.86
C PHE A 61 16.40 -10.62 -17.44
N PRO A 62 15.37 -11.44 -17.14
CA PRO A 62 15.15 -11.93 -15.79
C PRO A 62 16.38 -12.72 -15.33
N ARG A 63 16.88 -12.48 -14.13
CA ARG A 63 17.99 -13.25 -13.52
C ARG A 63 17.49 -13.89 -12.23
N ARG A 64 18.17 -14.94 -11.75
CA ARG A 64 17.83 -15.59 -10.47
C ARG A 64 17.72 -14.57 -9.32
N ASN A 65 18.60 -13.58 -9.32
CA ASN A 65 18.66 -12.54 -8.27
C ASN A 65 17.84 -11.29 -8.61
N ARG A 66 17.37 -11.15 -9.85
CA ARG A 66 16.54 -10.03 -10.31
C ARG A 66 15.45 -10.56 -11.24
N PRO A 67 14.40 -11.14 -10.66
CA PRO A 67 13.35 -11.85 -11.37
C PRO A 67 12.38 -10.96 -12.16
N GLN A 68 12.77 -9.75 -12.53
CA GLN A 68 11.90 -8.78 -13.21
C GLN A 68 12.18 -8.77 -14.72
N TRP A 69 11.12 -8.60 -15.52
CA TRP A 69 11.22 -8.44 -16.98
C TRP A 69 11.13 -6.97 -17.40
N ALA A 70 10.45 -6.15 -16.61
CA ALA A 70 10.36 -4.72 -16.83
C ALA A 70 10.23 -3.99 -15.50
N THR A 71 10.83 -2.80 -15.46
CA THR A 71 10.65 -1.84 -14.37
C THR A 71 10.16 -0.52 -14.96
N ILE A 72 9.05 -0.03 -14.45
CA ILE A 72 8.48 1.26 -14.81
C ILE A 72 8.66 2.18 -13.61
N SER A 73 9.53 3.17 -13.72
CA SER A 73 9.83 4.15 -12.69
C SER A 73 9.26 5.50 -13.09
N ILE A 74 8.49 6.12 -12.21
CA ILE A 74 7.86 7.42 -12.43
C ILE A 74 8.33 8.36 -11.32
N TYR A 75 8.98 9.45 -11.71
CA TYR A 75 9.58 10.41 -10.79
C TYR A 75 8.72 11.67 -10.63
N ASN A 76 8.77 12.25 -9.43
CA ASN A 76 8.16 13.54 -9.09
C ASN A 76 6.68 13.63 -9.48
N ILE A 77 5.89 12.65 -9.06
CA ILE A 77 4.44 12.66 -9.25
C ILE A 77 3.85 13.70 -8.30
N ASN A 78 3.12 14.67 -8.83
CA ASN A 78 2.41 15.65 -8.04
C ASN A 78 0.97 15.76 -8.52
N TYR A 79 0.03 15.32 -7.69
CA TYR A 79 -1.39 15.39 -7.99
C TYR A 79 -2.08 16.35 -7.02
N ARG A 80 -2.74 17.37 -7.56
CA ARG A 80 -3.52 18.34 -6.80
C ARG A 80 -4.97 18.36 -7.26
N SER A 81 -5.89 18.23 -6.31
CA SER A 81 -7.31 18.46 -6.47
C SER A 81 -7.70 19.67 -5.62
N THR A 82 -8.45 20.62 -6.19
CA THR A 82 -8.82 21.86 -5.48
C THR A 82 -9.61 21.58 -4.19
N SER A 83 -10.45 20.54 -4.16
CA SER A 83 -11.40 20.33 -3.06
C SER A 83 -11.12 19.13 -2.17
N SER A 84 -10.29 18.17 -2.60
CA SER A 84 -10.26 16.85 -1.94
C SER A 84 -8.90 16.45 -1.36
N GLN A 85 -7.82 16.57 -2.13
CA GLN A 85 -6.53 16.00 -1.74
C GLN A 85 -5.40 16.61 -2.56
N HIS A 86 -4.22 16.62 -1.95
CA HIS A 86 -2.95 16.85 -2.61
C HIS A 86 -2.03 15.69 -2.24
N PHE A 87 -1.43 15.02 -3.22
CA PHE A 87 -0.41 14.02 -2.93
C PHE A 87 0.80 14.18 -3.84
N THR A 88 1.96 13.84 -3.29
CA THR A 88 3.23 13.85 -3.98
C THR A 88 3.92 12.51 -3.76
N ILE A 89 4.62 12.03 -4.78
CA ILE A 89 5.44 10.81 -4.73
C ILE A 89 6.77 11.15 -5.38
N ALA A 90 7.88 10.96 -4.67
CA ALA A 90 9.20 11.24 -5.22
C ALA A 90 9.56 10.23 -6.32
N GLU A 91 9.36 8.94 -6.05
CA GLU A 91 9.53 7.86 -7.01
C GLU A 91 8.44 6.80 -6.84
N ALA A 92 7.81 6.40 -7.92
CA ALA A 92 6.95 5.23 -7.98
C ALA A 92 7.54 4.23 -8.97
N SER A 93 8.02 3.10 -8.47
CA SER A 93 8.66 2.05 -9.26
C SER A 93 7.80 0.79 -9.26
N LEU A 94 7.31 0.40 -10.44
CA LEU A 94 6.57 -0.84 -10.68
C LEU A 94 7.53 -1.85 -11.31
N ALA A 95 7.93 -2.84 -10.51
CA ALA A 95 8.64 -4.02 -11.00
C ALA A 95 7.62 -5.09 -11.37
N VAL A 96 7.59 -5.45 -12.65
CA VAL A 96 6.76 -6.56 -13.09
C VAL A 96 7.63 -7.82 -13.08
N LEU A 97 7.17 -8.86 -12.39
CA LEU A 97 7.93 -10.08 -12.16
C LEU A 97 7.73 -11.09 -13.28
N PHE A 98 8.80 -11.81 -13.59
CA PHE A 98 8.81 -12.87 -14.58
C PHE A 98 8.21 -14.14 -13.95
N PRO A 99 7.27 -14.82 -14.63
CA PRO A 99 6.52 -15.91 -14.04
C PRO A 99 7.37 -17.11 -13.62
N PHE A 100 8.51 -17.37 -14.28
CA PHE A 100 9.41 -18.45 -13.85
C PHE A 100 10.07 -18.20 -12.49
N SER A 101 10.14 -16.95 -12.06
CA SER A 101 10.76 -16.62 -10.78
C SER A 101 9.85 -16.94 -9.58
N ILE A 102 8.55 -17.08 -9.83
CA ILE A 102 7.58 -17.60 -8.85
C ILE A 102 7.88 -19.08 -8.53
N LEU A 103 8.56 -19.79 -9.43
CA LEU A 103 8.83 -21.23 -9.30
C LEU A 103 9.99 -21.57 -8.36
N ASN A 104 10.92 -20.64 -8.16
CA ASN A 104 12.16 -20.88 -7.39
C ASN A 104 12.11 -20.36 -5.95
N ASN A 105 11.08 -19.59 -5.56
CA ASN A 105 10.88 -19.14 -4.18
C ASN A 105 9.81 -19.97 -3.51
N THR A 106 10.23 -20.95 -2.71
CA THR A 106 9.40 -21.99 -2.09
C THR A 106 8.58 -21.53 -0.89
N THR A 107 8.84 -20.34 -0.34
CA THR A 107 8.26 -19.92 0.95
C THR A 107 7.17 -18.85 0.84
N SER A 108 7.15 -18.06 -0.23
CA SER A 108 6.10 -17.06 -0.47
C SER A 108 5.85 -16.96 -1.96
N ARG A 109 4.61 -17.16 -2.42
CA ARG A 109 4.23 -16.88 -3.82
C ARG A 109 4.22 -15.35 -3.99
N PRO A 110 5.27 -14.72 -4.57
CA PRO A 110 5.29 -13.28 -4.70
C PRO A 110 4.16 -12.85 -5.62
N ALA A 111 3.61 -11.66 -5.39
CA ALA A 111 2.64 -11.10 -6.31
C ALA A 111 3.27 -10.94 -7.71
N PRO A 112 2.49 -11.01 -8.82
CA PRO A 112 2.99 -10.76 -10.17
C PRO A 112 3.74 -9.43 -10.35
N MET A 113 3.40 -8.47 -9.51
CA MET A 113 3.89 -7.10 -9.57
C MET A 113 4.28 -6.66 -8.17
N SER A 114 5.36 -5.90 -8.10
CA SER A 114 5.74 -5.18 -6.90
C SER A 114 5.76 -3.69 -7.23
N VAL A 115 5.10 -2.89 -6.40
CA VAL A 115 5.11 -1.43 -6.48
C VAL A 115 5.88 -0.91 -5.28
N SER A 116 6.97 -0.20 -5.52
CA SER A 116 7.69 0.56 -4.51
C SER A 116 7.37 2.05 -4.66
N LEU A 117 6.89 2.67 -3.59
CA LEU A 117 6.64 4.11 -3.51
C LEU A 117 7.67 4.72 -2.57
N ASP A 118 8.37 5.75 -3.03
CA ASP A 118 9.31 6.52 -2.24
C ASP A 118 8.74 7.91 -1.91
N ASP A 119 8.89 8.31 -0.64
CA ASP A 119 8.43 9.58 -0.09
C ASP A 119 6.99 9.93 -0.50
N PHE A 120 6.05 9.02 -0.20
CA PHE A 120 4.63 9.22 -0.47
C PHE A 120 4.03 10.21 0.54
N ARG A 121 3.63 11.39 0.09
CA ARG A 121 3.01 12.39 0.97
C ARG A 121 1.57 12.64 0.53
N LEU A 122 0.64 12.60 1.48
CA LEU A 122 -0.78 12.82 1.25
C LEU A 122 -1.29 13.89 2.22
N ARG A 123 -1.77 15.00 1.68
CA ARG A 123 -2.44 16.06 2.44
C ARG A 123 -3.93 16.07 2.11
N ILE A 124 -4.74 15.97 3.14
CA ILE A 124 -6.19 15.97 3.08
C ILE A 124 -6.69 17.21 3.83
N PRO A 125 -7.36 18.16 3.16
CA PRO A 125 -7.82 19.39 3.83
C PRO A 125 -8.80 19.13 4.98
N SER A 126 -9.71 18.15 4.83
CA SER A 126 -10.70 17.82 5.86
C SER A 126 -10.98 16.32 5.90
N SER A 127 -11.18 15.76 7.10
CA SER A 127 -11.57 14.36 7.31
C SER A 127 -12.86 13.98 6.58
N GLN A 128 -13.77 14.92 6.38
CA GLN A 128 -15.01 14.70 5.62
C GLN A 128 -14.77 14.45 4.13
N ASN A 129 -13.70 15.02 3.58
CA ASN A 129 -13.33 14.90 2.17
C ASN A 129 -12.28 13.79 1.93
N THR A 130 -12.20 12.82 2.84
CA THR A 130 -11.25 11.72 2.72
C THR A 130 -11.52 10.93 1.43
N PRO A 131 -10.51 10.69 0.59
CA PRO A 131 -10.68 9.96 -0.65
C PRO A 131 -11.16 8.53 -0.40
N SER A 132 -12.09 8.03 -1.22
CA SER A 132 -12.71 6.72 -1.00
C SER A 132 -11.72 5.54 -0.91
N TRP A 133 -10.59 5.62 -1.60
CA TRP A 133 -9.53 4.60 -1.52
C TRP A 133 -8.78 4.65 -0.19
N VAL A 134 -8.59 5.84 0.42
CA VAL A 134 -8.02 5.99 1.77
C VAL A 134 -9.00 5.45 2.79
N VAL A 135 -10.29 5.74 2.62
CA VAL A 135 -11.36 5.17 3.46
C VAL A 135 -11.35 3.64 3.38
N ALA A 136 -11.28 3.08 2.18
CA ALA A 136 -11.21 1.62 1.98
C ALA A 136 -9.97 1.00 2.65
N LEU A 137 -8.80 1.62 2.47
CA LEU A 137 -7.56 1.17 3.09
C LEU A 137 -7.66 1.21 4.62
N ARG A 138 -8.14 2.33 5.16
CA ARG A 138 -8.35 2.53 6.60
C ARG A 138 -9.27 1.45 7.16
N ARG A 139 -10.39 1.17 6.51
CA ARG A 139 -11.32 0.11 6.92
C ARG A 139 -10.69 -1.26 6.93
N ASN A 140 -9.88 -1.60 5.92
CA ASN A 140 -9.18 -2.89 5.85
C ASN A 140 -8.16 -3.02 6.98
N ILE A 141 -7.37 -1.98 7.25
CA ILE A 141 -6.40 -1.97 8.35
C ILE A 141 -7.13 -2.09 9.70
N LEU A 142 -8.18 -1.29 9.93
CA LEU A 142 -8.94 -1.35 11.17
C LEU A 142 -9.65 -2.68 11.36
N TYR A 143 -10.23 -3.25 10.31
CA TYR A 143 -10.79 -4.59 10.36
C TYR A 143 -9.74 -5.61 10.80
N THR A 144 -8.52 -5.51 10.25
CA THR A 144 -7.41 -6.39 10.60
C THR A 144 -6.99 -6.22 12.06
N ILE A 145 -6.86 -4.98 12.53
CA ILE A 145 -6.50 -4.70 13.92
C ILE A 145 -7.55 -5.24 14.90
N LEU A 146 -8.84 -5.12 14.56
CA LEU A 146 -9.94 -5.47 15.45
C LEU A 146 -10.33 -6.96 15.43
N ASN A 147 -10.16 -7.65 14.29
CA ASN A 147 -10.70 -9.01 14.10
C ASN A 147 -9.62 -10.06 13.82
N GLU A 148 -8.39 -9.65 13.52
CA GLU A 148 -7.33 -10.55 13.09
C GLU A 148 -6.14 -10.51 14.04
N GLU A 149 -5.01 -11.07 13.61
CA GLU A 149 -3.87 -11.36 14.48
C GLU A 149 -2.76 -10.31 14.31
N THR A 150 -2.33 -9.72 15.42
CA THR A 150 -1.07 -8.98 15.49
C THR A 150 0.06 -9.98 15.74
N ARG A 151 0.91 -10.19 14.74
CA ARG A 151 2.01 -11.16 14.82
C ARG A 151 3.25 -10.63 15.53
N ARG A 152 3.47 -9.31 15.44
CA ARG A 152 4.61 -8.64 16.06
C ARG A 152 4.27 -7.19 16.34
N LEU A 153 4.68 -6.71 17.50
CA LEU A 153 4.62 -5.31 17.92
C LEU A 153 5.74 -5.10 18.96
N ASP A 154 6.82 -4.43 18.58
CA ASP A 154 8.01 -4.36 19.44
C ASP A 154 7.92 -3.20 20.44
N GLN A 155 7.80 -1.98 19.93
CA GLN A 155 7.63 -0.80 20.76
C GLN A 155 6.24 -0.26 20.53
N PHE A 156 5.51 0.02 21.60
CA PHE A 156 4.25 0.73 21.57
C PHE A 156 4.29 1.81 22.64
N ARG A 157 4.19 3.07 22.23
CA ARG A 157 4.20 4.23 23.14
C ARG A 157 3.05 5.15 22.78
N LEU A 158 2.20 5.41 23.76
CA LEU A 158 1.14 6.40 23.67
C LEU A 158 1.42 7.49 24.70
N LYS A 159 1.51 8.74 24.26
CA LYS A 159 1.74 9.91 25.10
C LYS A 159 0.63 10.92 24.89
N THR A 160 -0.06 11.27 25.96
CA THR A 160 -1.04 12.36 25.96
C THR A 160 -0.46 13.53 26.75
N ILE A 161 -0.47 14.71 26.14
CA ILE A 161 -0.01 15.96 26.75
C ILE A 161 -1.15 16.95 26.69
N PHE A 162 -1.41 17.61 27.80
CA PHE A 162 -2.28 18.76 27.89
C PHE A 162 -1.40 19.97 28.22
N SER A 163 -1.44 21.00 27.39
CA SER A 163 -0.59 22.19 27.53
C SER A 163 -1.35 23.44 27.14
N THR A 164 -1.15 24.52 27.88
CA THR A 164 -1.53 25.87 27.47
C THR A 164 -0.60 26.32 26.34
N LEU A 165 -1.15 26.61 25.16
CA LEU A 165 -0.37 27.06 24.02
C LEU A 165 -0.22 28.57 24.12
N GLU A 166 0.93 29.02 24.64
CA GLU A 166 1.33 30.42 24.58
C GLU A 166 1.68 30.73 23.13
N MET A 167 0.75 31.39 22.44
CA MET A 167 0.93 31.76 21.05
C MET A 167 1.92 32.94 21.01
N GLN A 168 3.21 32.63 20.90
CA GLN A 168 4.25 33.65 20.77
C GLN A 168 3.94 34.49 19.52
N ARG A 169 3.37 35.68 19.72
CA ARG A 169 2.97 36.63 18.68
C ARG A 169 4.22 36.97 17.85
N ARG A 170 4.37 36.34 16.68
CA ARG A 170 5.28 36.82 15.63
C ARG A 170 4.58 37.97 14.92
N ASP A 171 5.19 39.14 15.07
CA ASP A 171 5.03 40.36 14.27
C ASP A 171 3.85 41.31 14.61
N GLY A 172 4.11 42.21 15.56
CA GLY A 172 4.17 43.65 15.26
C GLY A 172 2.88 44.44 15.03
N SER A 173 1.70 43.98 15.47
CA SER A 173 0.48 44.80 15.43
C SER A 173 0.08 45.23 16.84
N GLU A 174 0.42 46.48 17.20
CA GLU A 174 -0.08 47.18 18.39
C GLU A 174 -1.58 47.45 18.23
N GLY A 175 -2.42 46.52 18.66
CA GLY A 175 -3.86 46.70 18.60
C GLY A 175 -4.60 45.54 19.25
N ASP A 176 -5.03 45.79 20.49
CA ASP A 176 -5.87 44.94 21.34
C ASP A 176 -5.22 43.63 21.86
N ASN A 177 -4.95 43.62 23.17
CA ASN A 177 -4.08 42.68 23.90
C ASN A 177 -4.88 41.67 24.73
N SER A 178 -5.92 41.08 24.16
CA SER A 178 -6.48 39.86 24.74
C SER A 178 -5.60 38.69 24.32
N GLU A 179 -4.63 38.34 25.16
CA GLU A 179 -3.83 37.12 25.01
C GLU A 179 -4.77 35.91 25.06
N VAL A 180 -5.12 35.36 23.90
CA VAL A 180 -5.97 34.18 23.83
C VAL A 180 -5.11 32.97 24.15
N VAL A 181 -5.01 32.65 25.45
CA VAL A 181 -4.47 31.37 25.91
C VAL A 181 -5.37 30.27 25.35
N LYS A 182 -4.82 29.45 24.45
CA LYS A 182 -5.53 28.29 23.90
C LYS A 182 -4.98 27.02 24.53
N ASP A 183 -5.83 26.28 25.23
CA ASP A 183 -5.47 24.95 25.68
C ASP A 183 -5.34 24.00 24.47
N GLU A 184 -4.22 23.30 24.39
CA GLU A 184 -3.94 22.25 23.40
C GLU A 184 -3.90 20.89 24.10
N SER A 185 -4.57 19.91 23.50
CA SER A 185 -4.36 18.49 23.76
C SER A 185 -3.57 17.88 22.60
N ARG A 186 -2.57 17.06 22.94
CA ARG A 186 -1.72 16.38 21.97
C ARG A 186 -1.62 14.91 22.34
N ILE A 187 -2.13 14.05 21.47
CA ILE A 187 -2.02 12.59 21.59
C ILE A 187 -0.99 12.14 20.56
N THR A 188 0.12 11.59 21.01
CA THR A 188 1.19 11.07 20.15
C THR A 188 1.28 9.57 20.35
N HIS A 189 1.25 8.82 19.25
CA HIS A 189 1.48 7.40 19.20
C HIS A 189 2.78 7.11 18.45
N HIS A 190 3.55 6.16 18.95
CA HIS A 190 4.73 5.65 18.30
C HIS A 190 4.76 4.13 18.41
N SER A 191 4.96 3.45 17.29
CA SER A 191 5.24 2.02 17.28
C SER A 191 6.30 1.61 16.27
N SER A 192 6.90 0.43 16.48
CA SER A 192 7.92 -0.15 15.60
C SER A 192 7.67 -1.62 15.32
N GLN A 193 8.06 -2.07 14.12
CA GLN A 193 7.96 -3.46 13.67
C GLN A 193 6.54 -4.04 13.85
N TRP A 194 5.52 -3.23 13.55
CA TRP A 194 4.13 -3.64 13.73
C TRP A 194 3.67 -4.48 12.54
N HIS A 195 3.44 -5.77 12.78
CA HIS A 195 3.02 -6.73 11.77
C HIS A 195 1.60 -7.22 12.10
N ILE A 196 0.66 -6.93 11.21
CA ILE A 196 -0.73 -7.41 11.31
C ILE A 196 -1.06 -8.28 10.11
N TYR A 197 -1.66 -9.43 10.36
CA TYR A 197 -1.99 -10.40 9.31
C TYR A 197 -3.49 -10.45 9.13
N ASN A 198 -3.97 -10.18 7.92
CA ASN A 198 -5.38 -10.27 7.56
C ASN A 198 -5.64 -11.62 6.89
N ARG A 199 -6.33 -12.52 7.59
CA ARG A 199 -6.64 -13.86 7.08
C ARG A 199 -7.58 -13.78 5.89
N ALA A 200 -8.61 -12.92 5.94
CA ALA A 200 -9.59 -12.78 4.86
C ALA A 200 -8.98 -12.43 3.49
N THR A 201 -7.88 -11.67 3.47
CA THR A 201 -7.17 -11.26 2.24
C THR A 201 -5.83 -11.97 2.04
N SER A 202 -5.41 -12.81 2.99
CA SER A 202 -4.08 -13.44 3.06
C SER A 202 -2.93 -12.42 2.92
N ARG A 203 -3.07 -11.25 3.55
CA ARG A 203 -2.10 -10.14 3.44
C ARG A 203 -1.46 -9.85 4.78
N LEU A 204 -0.15 -9.70 4.76
CA LEU A 204 0.64 -9.21 5.88
C LEU A 204 0.91 -7.72 5.66
N TYR A 205 0.41 -6.89 6.58
CA TYR A 205 0.75 -5.48 6.63
C TYR A 205 1.86 -5.32 7.67
N GLN A 206 3.01 -4.85 7.23
CA GLN A 206 4.17 -4.56 8.07
C GLN A 206 4.40 -3.06 8.06
N PHE A 207 4.64 -2.50 9.24
CA PHE A 207 5.06 -1.13 9.45
C PHE A 207 6.37 -1.15 10.22
N GLY A 208 7.48 -0.84 9.57
CA GLY A 208 8.79 -0.79 10.25
C GLY A 208 8.80 0.26 11.35
N ARG A 209 8.24 1.45 11.08
CA ARG A 209 8.01 2.51 12.06
C ARG A 209 6.68 3.19 11.79
N LEU A 210 5.91 3.46 12.84
CA LEU A 210 4.67 4.23 12.76
C LEU A 210 4.69 5.32 13.81
N SER A 211 4.41 6.56 13.41
CA SER A 211 4.21 7.67 14.33
C SER A 211 2.95 8.41 13.92
N ALA A 212 2.03 8.57 14.87
CA ALA A 212 0.82 9.34 14.67
C ALA A 212 0.76 10.44 15.72
N GLN A 213 0.23 11.59 15.34
CA GLN A 213 -0.01 12.69 16.27
C GLN A 213 -1.34 13.34 15.93
N LEU A 214 -2.20 13.42 16.93
CA LEU A 214 -3.42 14.22 16.92
C LEU A 214 -3.18 15.44 17.80
N ARG A 215 -3.37 16.63 17.24
CA ARG A 215 -3.32 17.91 17.96
C ARG A 215 -4.69 18.55 17.88
N ARG A 216 -5.28 18.93 19.01
CA ARG A 216 -6.62 19.52 19.07
C ARG A 216 -6.69 20.56 20.18
N THR A 217 -7.38 21.66 19.94
CA THR A 217 -7.78 22.63 20.97
C THR A 217 -9.03 22.14 21.70
N TRP A 218 -9.14 22.44 22.99
CA TRP A 218 -10.28 21.96 23.79
C TRP A 218 -11.62 22.54 23.35
N LYS A 219 -11.59 23.78 22.83
CA LYS A 219 -12.79 24.50 22.39
C LYS A 219 -13.26 24.12 20.99
N ASP A 220 -12.35 23.69 20.12
CA ASP A 220 -12.70 23.37 18.73
C ASP A 220 -12.88 21.86 18.57
N ASP A 221 -13.88 21.44 17.78
CA ASP A 221 -14.09 20.03 17.43
C ASP A 221 -13.14 19.52 16.34
N SER A 222 -12.38 20.43 15.71
CA SER A 222 -11.36 20.13 14.72
C SER A 222 -9.96 20.19 15.31
N GLY A 223 -9.12 19.24 14.91
CA GLY A 223 -7.69 19.24 15.16
C GLY A 223 -6.88 18.99 13.89
N THR A 224 -5.57 18.95 14.00
CA THR A 224 -4.68 18.44 12.93
C THR A 224 -4.28 17.01 13.26
N PHE A 225 -4.27 16.13 12.26
CA PHE A 225 -3.77 14.76 12.42
C PHE A 225 -2.63 14.49 11.44
N THR A 226 -1.49 14.02 11.95
CA THR A 226 -0.34 13.64 11.14
C THR A 226 0.02 12.18 11.41
N LEU A 227 0.22 11.40 10.35
CA LEU A 227 0.67 10.02 10.39
C LEU A 227 1.90 9.88 9.51
N ILE A 228 3.00 9.42 10.09
CA ILE A 228 4.25 9.12 9.41
C ILE A 228 4.50 7.62 9.58
N ALA A 229 4.46 6.88 8.48
CA ALA A 229 4.75 5.47 8.44
C ALA A 229 6.02 5.23 7.60
N GLY A 230 7.01 4.55 8.15
CA GLY A 230 8.26 4.19 7.49
C GLY A 230 8.33 2.67 7.27
N ASP A 231 8.98 2.28 6.17
CA ASP A 231 9.22 0.90 5.77
C ASP A 231 7.95 0.05 5.82
N CYS A 232 6.93 0.47 5.07
CA CYS A 232 5.66 -0.21 4.97
C CYS A 232 5.73 -1.30 3.91
N HIS A 233 5.37 -2.53 4.27
CA HIS A 233 5.28 -3.65 3.33
C HIS A 233 3.90 -4.28 3.41
N TRP A 234 3.17 -4.31 2.29
CA TRP A 234 1.91 -5.01 2.17
C TRP A 234 2.11 -6.15 1.19
N VAL A 235 2.50 -7.29 1.75
CA VAL A 235 2.91 -8.48 1.01
C VAL A 235 1.84 -9.54 1.17
N ARG A 236 1.56 -10.25 0.10
CA ARG A 236 0.71 -11.43 0.18
C ARG A 236 1.49 -12.58 0.83
N GLN A 237 0.89 -13.18 1.83
CA GLN A 237 1.42 -14.40 2.43
C GLN A 237 0.54 -15.59 2.04
N SER A 238 1.17 -16.71 1.71
CA SER A 238 0.43 -17.96 1.49
C SER A 238 -0.12 -18.42 2.83
N GLN A 239 -1.43 -18.64 2.95
CA GLN A 239 -2.06 -19.12 4.18
C GLN A 239 -1.47 -20.45 4.67
N ASN A 240 -0.97 -21.27 3.74
CA ASN A 240 -0.49 -22.61 4.04
C ASN A 240 1.03 -22.70 4.21
N SER A 241 1.79 -21.59 4.23
CA SER A 241 3.26 -21.68 4.12
C SER A 241 3.92 -22.47 5.26
N GLU A 242 3.30 -22.55 6.44
CA GLU A 242 3.88 -23.26 7.58
C GLU A 242 3.68 -24.78 7.50
N GLU A 243 2.52 -25.27 7.02
CA GLU A 243 2.26 -26.71 6.87
C GLU A 243 2.71 -27.25 5.49
N ASP A 244 2.56 -26.47 4.42
CA ASP A 244 2.87 -26.92 3.05
C ASP A 244 4.38 -26.95 2.74
N SER A 245 5.21 -26.17 3.46
CA SER A 245 6.65 -26.09 3.20
C SER A 245 7.40 -27.41 3.46
N LEU A 246 6.85 -28.30 4.29
CA LEU A 246 7.40 -29.63 4.53
C LEU A 246 6.99 -30.65 3.45
N HIS A 247 5.83 -30.48 2.79
CA HIS A 247 5.29 -31.47 1.85
C HIS A 247 5.63 -31.20 0.37
N PHE A 248 5.91 -29.95 -0.02
CA PHE A 248 6.12 -29.62 -1.45
C PHE A 248 7.44 -30.15 -2.04
N ASN A 249 8.46 -30.45 -1.23
CA ASN A 249 9.76 -30.85 -1.73
C ASN A 249 9.82 -32.28 -2.31
N TYR A 250 8.75 -33.08 -2.21
CA TYR A 250 8.73 -34.49 -2.66
C TYR A 250 7.61 -34.86 -3.63
N SER A 251 6.91 -33.90 -4.24
CA SER A 251 5.88 -34.25 -5.21
C SER A 251 6.51 -34.71 -6.55
N PRO A 252 6.24 -35.95 -7.02
CA PRO A 252 6.77 -36.46 -8.30
C PRO A 252 6.28 -35.66 -9.53
N ASN A 253 5.32 -34.74 -9.35
CA ASN A 253 4.73 -33.91 -10.39
C ASN A 253 5.20 -32.45 -10.35
N TYR A 254 6.41 -32.17 -9.85
CA TYR A 254 6.95 -30.81 -9.74
C TYR A 254 6.85 -30.02 -11.07
N LEU A 255 7.35 -30.58 -12.17
CA LEU A 255 7.31 -29.93 -13.49
C LEU A 255 5.88 -29.66 -13.97
N TYR A 256 4.95 -30.59 -13.73
CA TYR A 256 3.54 -30.41 -14.10
C TYR A 256 2.90 -29.26 -13.32
N ASN A 257 3.14 -29.19 -12.01
CA ASN A 257 2.66 -28.10 -11.16
C ASN A 257 3.29 -26.75 -11.55
N GLN A 258 4.57 -26.75 -11.96
CA GLN A 258 5.21 -25.55 -12.50
C GLN A 258 4.54 -25.06 -13.78
N ILE A 259 4.30 -25.97 -14.75
CA ILE A 259 3.64 -25.65 -16.01
C ILE A 259 2.22 -25.13 -15.77
N LEU A 260 1.45 -25.78 -14.87
CA LEU A 260 0.12 -25.30 -14.50
C LEU A 260 0.15 -23.91 -13.87
N THR A 261 1.13 -23.64 -13.00
CA THR A 261 1.30 -22.33 -12.37
C THR A 261 1.60 -21.26 -13.42
N MET A 262 2.49 -21.57 -14.37
CA MET A 262 2.81 -20.72 -15.53
C MET A 262 1.58 -20.44 -16.39
N ILE A 263 0.82 -21.46 -16.78
CA ILE A 263 -0.40 -21.31 -17.57
C ILE A 263 -1.42 -20.46 -16.82
N SER A 264 -1.58 -20.69 -15.51
CA SER A 264 -2.49 -19.91 -14.68
C SER A 264 -2.08 -18.44 -14.60
N PHE A 265 -0.79 -18.15 -14.52
CA PHE A 265 -0.26 -16.79 -14.52
C PHE A 265 -0.55 -16.09 -15.85
N ILE A 266 -0.21 -16.73 -16.98
CA ILE A 266 -0.43 -16.15 -18.32
C ILE A 266 -1.91 -15.90 -18.57
N ARG A 267 -2.81 -16.75 -18.06
CA ARG A 267 -4.26 -16.52 -18.15
C ARG A 267 -4.75 -15.39 -17.23
N ARG A 268 -4.15 -15.23 -16.05
CA ARG A 268 -4.56 -14.23 -15.05
C ARG A 268 -4.14 -12.82 -15.41
N VAL A 269 -2.94 -12.61 -15.97
CA VAL A 269 -2.42 -11.25 -16.26
C VAL A 269 -3.33 -10.46 -17.22
N PRO A 270 -3.77 -10.98 -18.38
CA PRO A 270 -4.68 -10.27 -19.26
C PRO A 270 -6.04 -9.99 -18.62
N ALA A 271 -6.59 -10.97 -17.89
CA ALA A 271 -7.86 -10.79 -17.17
C ALA A 271 -7.76 -9.69 -16.11
N MET A 272 -6.62 -9.62 -15.41
CA MET A 272 -6.30 -8.57 -14.46
C MET A 272 -6.16 -7.20 -15.13
N LEU A 273 -5.39 -7.09 -16.22
CA LEU A 273 -5.26 -5.84 -16.99
C LEU A 273 -6.61 -5.36 -17.53
N HIS A 274 -7.43 -6.28 -18.02
CA HIS A 274 -8.79 -6.01 -18.45
C HIS A 274 -9.67 -5.52 -17.29
N THR A 275 -9.54 -6.11 -16.11
CA THR A 275 -10.29 -5.70 -14.91
C THR A 275 -9.86 -4.32 -14.44
N LEU A 276 -8.56 -4.04 -14.45
CA LEU A 276 -7.97 -2.73 -14.16
C LEU A 276 -8.51 -1.64 -15.12
N TYR A 277 -8.58 -1.96 -16.41
CA TYR A 277 -9.04 -1.04 -17.44
C TYR A 277 -10.54 -0.76 -17.36
N ILE A 278 -11.38 -1.80 -17.28
CA ILE A 278 -12.85 -1.65 -17.33
C ILE A 278 -13.44 -1.24 -15.99
N ARG A 279 -12.88 -1.73 -14.88
CA ARG A 279 -13.46 -1.53 -13.53
C ARG A 279 -12.42 -0.90 -12.60
N PRO A 280 -12.05 0.37 -12.81
CA PRO A 280 -11.10 1.06 -11.94
C PRO A 280 -11.60 1.16 -10.48
N LYS A 281 -12.91 1.02 -10.23
CA LYS A 281 -13.49 0.97 -8.87
C LYS A 281 -13.25 -0.36 -8.15
N ALA A 282 -12.87 -1.43 -8.85
CA ALA A 282 -12.50 -2.71 -8.26
C ALA A 282 -11.06 -2.68 -7.70
N ILE A 283 -10.67 -1.59 -7.04
CA ILE A 283 -9.34 -1.39 -6.44
C ILE A 283 -8.99 -2.55 -5.48
N TYR A 284 -10.00 -3.12 -4.82
CA TYR A 284 -9.84 -4.30 -3.97
C TYR A 284 -9.19 -5.48 -4.71
N SER A 285 -9.45 -5.65 -6.02
CA SER A 285 -8.86 -6.71 -6.84
C SER A 285 -7.37 -6.48 -7.13
N ILE A 286 -6.92 -5.22 -7.20
CA ILE A 286 -5.51 -4.87 -7.49
C ILE A 286 -4.62 -5.38 -6.35
N SER A 287 -5.13 -5.31 -5.12
CA SER A 287 -4.48 -5.87 -3.94
C SER A 287 -4.29 -7.40 -4.03
N TYR A 288 -4.90 -8.11 -4.96
CA TYR A 288 -4.58 -9.54 -5.11
C TYR A 288 -3.25 -9.77 -5.85
N PHE A 289 -2.81 -8.81 -6.65
CA PHE A 289 -1.76 -8.98 -7.67
C PHE A 289 -0.55 -8.06 -7.49
N VAL A 290 -0.58 -7.15 -6.52
CA VAL A 290 0.47 -6.17 -6.30
C VAL A 290 0.95 -6.22 -4.86
N ASP A 291 2.21 -6.57 -4.66
CA ASP A 291 2.89 -6.32 -3.38
C ASP A 291 3.28 -4.85 -3.35
N ILE A 292 2.98 -4.16 -2.25
CA ILE A 292 3.23 -2.73 -2.11
C ILE A 292 4.34 -2.54 -1.08
N HIS A 293 5.38 -1.82 -1.46
CA HIS A 293 6.43 -1.36 -0.58
C HIS A 293 6.41 0.16 -0.55
N ILE A 294 6.45 0.76 0.64
CA ILE A 294 6.50 2.21 0.79
C ILE A 294 7.59 2.55 1.80
N SER A 295 8.68 3.17 1.34
CA SER A 295 9.80 3.55 2.22
C SER A 295 9.36 4.55 3.29
N ARG A 296 8.54 5.53 2.90
CA ARG A 296 8.00 6.55 3.77
C ARG A 296 6.65 7.05 3.27
N THR A 297 5.69 7.15 4.18
CA THR A 297 4.35 7.67 3.96
C THR A 297 4.04 8.74 4.99
N ASP A 298 3.81 9.97 4.54
CA ASP A 298 3.44 11.10 5.39
C ASP A 298 2.00 11.54 5.05
N ILE A 299 1.03 11.19 5.89
CA ILE A 299 -0.37 11.57 5.75
C ILE A 299 -0.70 12.70 6.73
N THR A 300 -1.22 13.81 6.23
CA THR A 300 -1.62 14.97 7.04
C THR A 300 -3.06 15.33 6.76
N PHE A 301 -3.83 15.53 7.83
CA PHE A 301 -5.16 16.11 7.80
C PHE A 301 -5.09 17.50 8.44
N ASP A 302 -5.47 18.52 7.67
CA ASP A 302 -5.46 19.91 8.16
C ASP A 302 -6.62 20.13 9.14
N CYS A 303 -7.81 19.62 8.82
CA CYS A 303 -8.98 19.62 9.69
C CYS A 303 -9.49 18.19 9.92
N PHE A 304 -9.16 17.61 11.07
CA PHE A 304 -9.56 16.27 11.48
C PHE A 304 -10.58 16.34 12.62
N HIS A 305 -11.76 15.76 12.42
CA HIS A 305 -12.77 15.65 13.47
C HIS A 305 -12.71 14.28 14.13
N ILE A 306 -12.77 14.22 15.47
CA ILE A 306 -12.75 12.95 16.20
C ILE A 306 -14.01 12.12 15.89
N SER A 307 -15.14 12.78 15.62
CA SER A 307 -16.37 12.12 15.16
C SER A 307 -16.18 11.31 13.87
N ASP A 308 -15.24 11.73 13.03
CA ASP A 308 -14.95 11.09 11.74
C ASP A 308 -13.94 9.93 11.90
N ALA A 309 -13.44 9.71 13.12
CA ALA A 309 -12.57 8.59 13.42
C ALA A 309 -13.35 7.28 13.34
N GLU A 310 -13.24 6.61 12.19
CA GLU A 310 -13.77 5.24 11.99
C GLU A 310 -13.41 4.23 13.09
N PRO A 311 -12.25 4.26 13.77
CA PRO A 311 -11.97 3.35 14.87
C PRO A 311 -13.00 3.45 16.00
N LEU A 312 -13.46 4.66 16.33
CA LEU A 312 -14.46 4.87 17.37
C LEU A 312 -15.80 4.29 16.95
N ARG A 313 -16.22 4.53 15.71
CA ARG A 313 -17.48 4.00 15.19
C ARG A 313 -17.47 2.48 15.09
N HIS A 314 -16.41 1.89 14.51
CA HIS A 314 -16.28 0.44 14.39
C HIS A 314 -16.08 -0.24 15.74
N GLY A 315 -15.31 0.36 16.66
CA GLY A 315 -15.15 -0.13 18.02
C GLY A 315 -16.48 -0.13 18.79
N ALA A 316 -17.26 0.95 18.69
CA ALA A 316 -18.59 1.02 19.28
C ALA A 316 -19.57 0.01 18.66
N GLU A 317 -19.56 -0.17 17.34
CA GLU A 317 -20.37 -1.19 16.67
C GLU A 317 -19.99 -2.62 17.10
N LEU A 318 -18.70 -2.91 17.24
CA LEU A 318 -18.20 -4.22 17.69
C LEU A 318 -18.58 -4.47 19.14
N LEU A 319 -18.40 -3.48 20.02
CA LEU A 319 -18.85 -3.54 21.41
C LEU A 319 -20.36 -3.79 21.49
N ARG A 320 -21.15 -3.07 20.69
CA ARG A 320 -22.61 -3.25 20.61
C ARG A 320 -23.00 -4.66 20.17
N ARG A 321 -22.34 -5.23 19.15
CA ARG A 321 -22.59 -6.60 18.68
C ARG A 321 -22.25 -7.64 19.75
N ASN A 322 -21.13 -7.47 20.45
CA ASN A 322 -20.73 -8.38 21.52
C ASN A 322 -21.74 -8.37 22.67
N LEU A 323 -22.22 -7.18 23.08
CA LEU A 323 -23.26 -7.05 24.10
C LEU A 323 -24.58 -7.71 23.68
N GLN A 324 -24.97 -7.61 22.40
CA GLN A 324 -26.21 -8.23 21.89
C GLN A 324 -26.13 -9.76 21.80
N ASN A 325 -24.95 -10.31 21.51
CA ASN A 325 -24.78 -11.76 21.32
C ASN A 325 -24.67 -12.53 22.66
N GLY A 326 -24.73 -11.86 23.81
CA GLY A 326 -24.58 -12.50 25.13
C GLY A 326 -23.19 -13.09 25.38
N ILE A 327 -22.27 -12.91 24.44
CA ILE A 327 -20.85 -13.21 24.62
C ILE A 327 -20.32 -12.05 25.46
N GLY A 328 -20.31 -12.22 26.79
CA GLY A 328 -19.62 -11.30 27.71
C GLY A 328 -18.22 -10.99 27.17
N PRO A 329 -17.65 -9.80 27.43
CA PRO A 329 -16.52 -9.25 26.69
C PRO A 329 -15.33 -10.22 26.65
N MET A 330 -15.29 -11.10 25.65
CA MET A 330 -14.17 -11.97 25.31
C MET A 330 -13.13 -11.22 24.49
N VAL A 331 -13.15 -9.89 24.53
CA VAL A 331 -11.98 -9.11 24.20
C VAL A 331 -11.16 -9.10 25.48
N GLY A 332 -10.36 -10.15 25.68
CA GLY A 332 -9.09 -9.98 26.35
C GLY A 332 -8.31 -8.95 25.54
N ILE A 333 -8.59 -7.66 25.77
CA ILE A 333 -7.67 -6.60 25.41
C ILE A 333 -6.51 -6.79 26.38
N HIS A 334 -5.66 -7.76 26.08
CA HIS A 334 -4.32 -7.78 26.62
C HIS A 334 -3.65 -6.52 26.05
N PHE A 335 -3.82 -5.41 26.74
CA PHE A 335 -2.83 -4.35 26.69
C PHE A 335 -1.55 -5.00 27.19
N ILE A 336 -0.65 -5.31 26.25
CA ILE A 336 0.75 -5.56 26.55
C ILE A 336 1.37 -4.23 26.99
#